data_AF-A7E5V1-F1
#
_entry.id   AF-A7E5V1-F1
#
_cell.length_a   1.000
_cell.length_b   1.000
_cell.length_c   1.000
_cell.angle_alpha   90.00
_cell.angle_beta   90.00
_cell.angle_gamma   90.00
#
_symmetry.space_group_name_H-M   'P 1'
#
loop_
_entity.id
_entity.type
_entity.pdbx_description
1 polymer ?
#
loop_
_entity_poly.entity_id
_entity_poly.type
_entity_poly.pdbx_seq_one_letter_code
_entity_poly.pdbx_strand_id
1 'polypeptide(L)'
;MKVKPLTDPDATTGVTTTTKNTSVYSRNFQQNLVDNDVRCVSGKTPFKNLQYLTDGSLVPGNPDIYYGARPEQLKRQVRVDLGEYIAPTTQDDLPIVPNFFLKVKRPDGSLAVGVRQACYDCAFGAIGMLHLQSYMQDKVYDNNAYTITSTYHHGGTLQMYASHPIQSDGPSSRTEYIMTKIGSWSLTGTPEQHLQGVAAFRNAVDWAKEQRDKMIENANHRVNEADATNQNPSALASSLTTETPSIEAAFSIHSESQSQTSVTTQNETSTSETTYHKLGMPNNMSTRD
;
A
#
# COMPACT_ATOMS: atom_id res chain seq x y z
N MET A 1 -66.71 -21.45 -20.47
CA MET A 1 -65.97 -21.24 -21.73
C MET A 1 -64.49 -21.13 -21.35
N LYS A 2 -63.69 -22.18 -21.60
CA LYS A 2 -62.25 -22.22 -21.27
C LYS A 2 -61.49 -21.46 -22.35
N VAL A 3 -60.73 -20.43 -21.97
CA VAL A 3 -59.81 -19.75 -22.88
C VAL A 3 -58.41 -20.32 -22.64
N LYS A 4 -57.85 -20.93 -23.68
CA LYS A 4 -56.54 -21.57 -23.73
C LYS A 4 -55.49 -20.50 -24.12
N PRO A 5 -54.34 -20.37 -23.45
CA PRO A 5 -53.29 -19.47 -23.94
C PRO A 5 -52.56 -20.10 -25.13
N LEU A 6 -52.26 -19.27 -26.13
CA LEU A 6 -51.35 -19.58 -27.24
C LEU A 6 -49.93 -19.80 -26.67
N THR A 7 -49.32 -20.92 -27.03
CA THR A 7 -47.89 -21.20 -26.87
C THR A 7 -47.11 -20.52 -27.99
N ASP A 8 -46.15 -19.68 -27.64
CA ASP A 8 -45.11 -19.18 -28.54
C ASP A 8 -43.86 -20.07 -28.35
N PRO A 9 -43.29 -20.70 -29.39
CA PRO A 9 -42.20 -21.67 -29.24
C PRO A 9 -40.87 -21.05 -29.69
N ASP A 10 -40.36 -20.03 -28.99
CA ASP A 10 -38.92 -19.75 -29.04
C ASP A 10 -38.49 -18.84 -27.87
N ALA A 11 -38.06 -19.46 -26.77
CA ALA A 11 -37.31 -18.77 -25.73
C ALA A 11 -36.26 -19.75 -25.20
N THR A 12 -35.11 -19.69 -25.85
CA THR A 12 -33.87 -20.35 -25.50
C THR A 12 -33.64 -20.30 -23.99
N THR A 13 -33.52 -21.46 -23.36
CA THR A 13 -33.20 -21.62 -21.95
C THR A 13 -31.83 -21.02 -21.63
N GLY A 14 -31.82 -19.75 -21.23
CA GLY A 14 -30.70 -19.16 -20.50
C GLY A 14 -30.64 -19.82 -19.13
N VAL A 15 -29.70 -20.76 -18.96
CA VAL A 15 -29.37 -21.35 -17.67
C VAL A 15 -29.06 -20.20 -16.71
N THR A 16 -30.01 -19.87 -15.85
CA THR A 16 -29.79 -18.90 -14.78
C THR A 16 -29.00 -19.64 -13.71
N THR A 17 -27.67 -19.59 -13.81
CA THR A 17 -26.78 -20.09 -12.77
C THR A 17 -27.04 -19.26 -11.51
N THR A 18 -27.94 -19.76 -10.66
CA THR A 18 -28.19 -19.20 -9.35
C THR A 18 -26.98 -19.56 -8.49
N THR A 19 -25.94 -18.73 -8.55
CA THR A 19 -24.80 -18.81 -7.64
C THR A 19 -25.34 -18.53 -6.24
N LYS A 20 -25.45 -19.57 -5.42
CA LYS A 20 -25.79 -19.44 -4.00
C LYS A 20 -24.69 -18.60 -3.35
N ASN A 21 -25.05 -17.38 -2.96
CA ASN A 21 -24.19 -16.46 -2.23
C ASN A 21 -23.83 -17.05 -0.87
N THR A 22 -22.56 -17.44 -0.69
CA THR A 22 -21.98 -17.87 0.59
C THR A 22 -21.09 -16.79 1.22
N SER A 23 -21.11 -15.58 0.67
CA SER A 23 -20.24 -14.50 1.13
C SER A 23 -20.89 -13.65 2.24
N VAL A 24 -20.06 -13.20 3.18
CA VAL A 24 -20.42 -12.35 4.33
C VAL A 24 -20.60 -10.88 3.91
N TYR A 25 -20.46 -10.57 2.62
CA TYR A 25 -20.32 -9.21 2.12
C TYR A 25 -21.60 -8.72 1.43
N SER A 26 -21.83 -7.40 1.45
CA SER A 26 -22.84 -6.79 0.59
C SER A 26 -22.41 -6.92 -0.88
N ARG A 27 -23.36 -7.19 -1.78
CA ARG A 27 -23.10 -7.36 -3.22
C ARG A 27 -22.36 -6.15 -3.81
N ASN A 28 -22.67 -4.94 -3.34
CA ASN A 28 -22.05 -3.69 -3.78
C ASN A 28 -20.58 -3.57 -3.36
N PHE A 29 -20.24 -4.04 -2.15
CA PHE A 29 -18.85 -4.08 -1.69
C PHE A 29 -18.02 -5.06 -2.52
N GLN A 30 -18.59 -6.23 -2.85
CA GLN A 30 -17.90 -7.23 -3.66
C GLN A 30 -17.71 -6.78 -5.11
N GLN A 31 -18.73 -6.16 -5.72
CA GLN A 31 -18.67 -5.74 -7.12
C GLN A 31 -17.55 -4.72 -7.38
N ASN A 32 -17.22 -3.86 -6.39
CA ASN A 32 -16.13 -2.89 -6.50
C ASN A 32 -14.72 -3.49 -6.31
N LEU A 33 -14.59 -4.73 -5.87
CA LEU A 33 -13.30 -5.43 -5.78
C LEU A 33 -12.83 -5.98 -7.15
N VAL A 34 -13.75 -6.09 -8.13
CA VAL A 34 -13.58 -6.88 -9.36
C VAL A 34 -12.81 -6.16 -10.47
N ASP A 35 -12.56 -4.85 -10.34
CA ASP A 35 -11.81 -4.08 -11.37
C ASP A 35 -10.30 -4.38 -11.35
N ASN A 36 -9.81 -5.11 -10.35
CA ASN A 36 -8.41 -5.49 -10.22
C ASN A 36 -8.15 -6.89 -10.77
N ASP A 37 -6.98 -7.07 -11.37
CA ASP A 37 -6.48 -8.37 -11.78
C ASP A 37 -6.52 -9.38 -10.60
N VAL A 38 -7.27 -10.46 -10.79
CA VAL A 38 -7.54 -11.47 -9.76
C VAL A 38 -6.27 -12.13 -9.22
N ARG A 39 -5.15 -12.10 -9.98
CA ARG A 39 -3.84 -12.61 -9.54
C ARG A 39 -3.04 -11.62 -8.69
N CYS A 40 -3.52 -10.39 -8.55
CA CYS A 40 -2.91 -9.37 -7.69
C CYS A 40 -3.66 -9.20 -6.36
N VAL A 41 -4.71 -9.97 -6.10
CA VAL A 41 -5.53 -9.89 -4.89
C VAL A 41 -5.68 -11.25 -4.22
N SER A 42 -5.57 -11.28 -2.91
CA SER A 42 -5.86 -12.47 -2.09
C SER A 42 -6.33 -12.02 -0.72
N GLY A 43 -6.66 -12.94 0.17
CA GLY A 43 -7.21 -12.63 1.48
C GLY A 43 -7.53 -13.87 2.29
N LYS A 44 -7.69 -13.68 3.61
CA LYS A 44 -7.90 -14.78 4.58
C LYS A 44 -6.78 -15.81 4.58
N THR A 45 -5.59 -15.40 4.13
CA THR A 45 -4.38 -16.19 4.10
C THR A 45 -3.41 -15.64 5.14
N PRO A 46 -3.10 -16.39 6.21
CA PRO A 46 -2.15 -15.93 7.21
C PRO A 46 -0.74 -15.78 6.62
N PHE A 47 -0.06 -14.71 7.00
CA PHE A 47 1.28 -14.32 6.51
C PHE A 47 2.38 -15.14 7.18
N LYS A 48 2.36 -16.47 6.98
CA LYS A 48 3.22 -17.41 7.70
C LYS A 48 4.68 -17.40 7.25
N ASN A 49 4.97 -16.84 6.09
CA ASN A 49 6.34 -16.79 5.56
C ASN A 49 7.06 -15.48 5.93
N LEU A 50 6.35 -14.47 6.42
CA LEU A 50 6.97 -13.19 6.79
C LEU A 50 7.68 -13.29 8.13
N GLN A 51 8.86 -12.66 8.23
CA GLN A 51 9.60 -12.53 9.47
C GLN A 51 8.76 -11.82 10.54
N TYR A 52 8.81 -12.30 11.78
CA TYR A 52 8.08 -11.69 12.88
C TYR A 52 8.56 -10.25 13.15
N LEU A 53 7.60 -9.32 13.23
CA LEU A 53 7.84 -7.94 13.68
C LEU A 53 7.93 -7.83 15.21
N THR A 54 7.78 -8.93 15.93
CA THR A 54 7.80 -9.01 17.40
C THR A 54 8.62 -10.22 17.84
N ASP A 55 8.51 -10.64 19.09
CA ASP A 55 9.20 -11.81 19.64
C ASP A 55 8.69 -13.17 19.10
N GLY A 56 7.79 -13.15 18.12
CA GLY A 56 7.19 -14.35 17.53
C GLY A 56 6.01 -14.91 18.32
N SER A 57 5.59 -14.27 19.42
CA SER A 57 4.40 -14.67 20.17
C SER A 57 3.09 -14.29 19.49
N LEU A 58 3.11 -13.29 18.60
CA LEU A 58 1.93 -12.85 17.85
C LEU A 58 1.62 -13.81 16.70
N VAL A 59 0.33 -14.11 16.54
CA VAL A 59 -0.17 -14.81 15.35
C VAL A 59 0.19 -14.02 14.08
N PRO A 60 0.46 -14.69 12.95
CA PRO A 60 0.71 -14.01 11.68
C PRO A 60 -0.42 -13.04 11.29
N GLY A 61 -0.06 -11.97 10.58
CA GLY A 61 -1.03 -11.07 9.94
C GLY A 61 -1.99 -11.87 9.06
N ASN A 62 -3.25 -11.46 9.03
CA ASN A 62 -4.29 -12.17 8.27
C ASN A 62 -5.37 -11.16 7.81
N PRO A 63 -5.06 -10.33 6.82
CA PRO A 63 -6.00 -9.36 6.27
C PRO A 63 -7.18 -10.07 5.59
N ASP A 64 -8.34 -9.42 5.60
CA ASP A 64 -9.51 -9.95 4.89
C ASP A 64 -9.29 -9.89 3.37
N ILE A 65 -8.61 -8.84 2.90
CA ILE A 65 -8.14 -8.66 1.53
C ILE A 65 -6.78 -7.96 1.57
N TYR A 66 -5.87 -8.35 0.69
CA TYR A 66 -4.66 -7.61 0.39
C TYR A 66 -4.41 -7.57 -1.12
N TYR A 67 -3.76 -6.49 -1.58
CA TYR A 67 -3.31 -6.35 -2.96
C TYR A 67 -1.79 -6.33 -3.00
N GLY A 68 -1.23 -7.10 -3.93
CA GLY A 68 0.20 -7.21 -4.19
C GLY A 68 0.49 -7.30 -5.68
N ALA A 69 1.70 -7.71 -6.02
CA ALA A 69 2.17 -7.98 -7.37
C ALA A 69 2.13 -9.47 -7.68
N ARG A 70 2.00 -9.82 -8.96
CA ARG A 70 2.21 -11.20 -9.42
C ARG A 70 3.67 -11.58 -9.22
N PRO A 71 3.98 -12.83 -8.80
CA PRO A 71 5.35 -13.27 -8.60
C PRO A 71 6.28 -13.07 -9.80
N GLU A 72 5.77 -13.24 -11.03
CA GLU A 72 6.55 -13.06 -12.26
C GLU A 72 6.94 -11.60 -12.57
N GLN A 73 6.34 -10.60 -11.92
CA GLN A 73 6.75 -9.20 -12.08
C GLN A 73 8.11 -8.93 -11.41
N LEU A 74 8.50 -9.75 -10.45
CA LEU A 74 9.74 -9.58 -9.69
C LEU A 74 10.73 -10.69 -10.04
N LYS A 75 11.97 -10.30 -10.38
CA LYS A 75 13.05 -11.24 -10.71
C LYS A 75 13.22 -12.27 -9.61
N ARG A 76 13.53 -13.50 -10.05
CA ARG A 76 13.72 -14.65 -9.15
C ARG A 76 14.73 -14.38 -8.05
N GLN A 77 15.85 -13.71 -8.38
CA GLN A 77 16.88 -13.36 -7.40
C GLN A 77 16.31 -12.52 -6.25
N VAL A 78 15.61 -11.43 -6.57
CA VAL A 78 14.99 -10.55 -5.56
C VAL A 78 13.95 -11.31 -4.73
N ARG A 79 13.16 -12.19 -5.34
CA ARG A 79 12.18 -13.03 -4.63
C ARG A 79 12.82 -14.01 -3.65
N VAL A 80 13.98 -14.56 -3.99
CA VAL A 80 14.74 -15.46 -3.10
C VAL A 80 15.32 -14.66 -1.94
N ASP A 81 15.99 -13.55 -2.25
CA ASP A 81 16.73 -12.76 -1.26
C ASP A 81 15.82 -12.05 -0.26
N LEU A 82 14.65 -11.57 -0.73
CA LEU A 82 13.71 -10.82 0.10
C LEU A 82 12.49 -11.63 0.55
N GLY A 83 12.44 -12.93 0.26
CA GLY A 83 11.23 -13.76 0.42
C GLY A 83 10.55 -13.63 1.78
N GLU A 84 11.34 -13.59 2.87
CA GLU A 84 10.84 -13.44 4.25
C GLU A 84 10.28 -12.04 4.58
N TYR A 85 10.42 -11.05 3.70
CA TYR A 85 9.88 -9.70 3.88
C TYR A 85 8.73 -9.38 2.93
N ILE A 86 8.72 -10.00 1.74
CA ILE A 86 7.79 -9.63 0.66
C ILE A 86 6.80 -10.73 0.29
N ALA A 87 7.05 -11.99 0.60
CA ALA A 87 6.16 -13.08 0.22
C ALA A 87 5.32 -13.51 1.42
N PRO A 88 3.99 -13.24 1.43
CA PRO A 88 3.11 -13.62 2.54
C PRO A 88 3.13 -15.11 2.87
N THR A 89 3.28 -15.94 1.84
CA THR A 89 3.30 -17.40 1.93
C THR A 89 4.37 -17.98 1.00
N THR A 90 4.60 -19.28 1.12
CA THR A 90 5.44 -20.06 0.19
C THR A 90 4.67 -20.56 -1.04
N GLN A 91 3.37 -20.25 -1.17
CA GLN A 91 2.61 -20.56 -2.38
C GLN A 91 3.06 -19.63 -3.50
N ASP A 92 3.35 -20.20 -4.67
CA ASP A 92 4.01 -19.54 -5.79
C ASP A 92 3.03 -18.82 -6.74
N ASP A 93 1.72 -19.02 -6.56
CA ASP A 93 0.65 -18.39 -7.34
C ASP A 93 0.03 -17.17 -6.65
N LEU A 94 0.28 -16.99 -5.35
CA LEU A 94 -0.28 -15.88 -4.56
C LEU A 94 0.48 -14.56 -4.75
N PRO A 95 -0.20 -13.40 -4.58
CA PRO A 95 0.45 -12.11 -4.70
C PRO A 95 1.55 -11.91 -3.66
N ILE A 96 2.66 -11.31 -4.11
CA ILE A 96 3.82 -10.91 -3.29
C ILE A 96 3.88 -9.38 -3.18
N VAL A 97 4.75 -8.87 -2.33
CA VAL A 97 4.94 -7.44 -2.04
C VAL A 97 3.60 -6.75 -1.71
N PRO A 98 2.84 -7.24 -0.71
CA PRO A 98 1.57 -6.62 -0.39
C PRO A 98 1.80 -5.21 0.16
N ASN A 99 1.09 -4.21 -0.39
CA ASN A 99 1.16 -2.84 0.12
C ASN A 99 -0.19 -2.10 0.16
N PHE A 100 -1.29 -2.83 -0.09
CA PHE A 100 -2.62 -2.38 0.27
C PHE A 100 -3.36 -3.48 1.03
N PHE A 101 -4.02 -3.13 2.13
CA PHE A 101 -4.76 -4.07 2.98
C PHE A 101 -6.16 -3.59 3.29
N LEU A 102 -7.06 -4.54 3.55
CA LEU A 102 -8.39 -4.30 4.13
C LEU A 102 -8.62 -5.23 5.32
N LYS A 103 -9.07 -4.64 6.42
CA LYS A 103 -9.62 -5.35 7.59
C LYS A 103 -11.09 -5.03 7.75
N VAL A 104 -11.93 -6.06 7.82
CA VAL A 104 -13.36 -5.93 8.05
C VAL A 104 -13.70 -6.36 9.47
N LYS A 105 -14.55 -5.56 10.13
CA LYS A 105 -15.14 -5.94 11.42
C LYS A 105 -16.65 -6.08 11.30
N ARG A 106 -17.10 -7.26 11.74
CA ARG A 106 -18.51 -7.61 11.95
C ARG A 106 -19.13 -6.73 13.05
N PRO A 107 -20.47 -6.68 13.17
CA PRO A 107 -21.15 -5.93 14.23
C PRO A 107 -20.57 -6.16 15.63
N ASP A 108 -20.28 -7.41 15.97
CA ASP A 108 -19.74 -7.80 17.28
C ASP A 108 -18.21 -7.60 17.40
N GLY A 109 -17.57 -7.16 16.32
CA GLY A 109 -16.14 -6.97 16.25
C GLY A 109 -15.71 -5.62 16.81
N SER A 110 -14.75 -5.63 17.74
CA SER A 110 -14.17 -4.39 18.28
C SER A 110 -13.46 -3.58 17.19
N LEU A 111 -13.85 -2.31 17.03
CA LEU A 111 -13.18 -1.31 16.20
C LEU A 111 -11.70 -1.18 16.57
N ALA A 112 -11.40 -1.07 17.87
CA ALA A 112 -10.02 -0.95 18.35
C ALA A 112 -9.16 -2.16 17.98
N VAL A 113 -9.73 -3.38 18.06
CA VAL A 113 -9.05 -4.60 17.59
C VAL A 113 -8.82 -4.56 16.09
N GLY A 114 -9.78 -4.04 15.31
CA GLY A 114 -9.64 -3.89 13.86
C GLY A 114 -8.52 -2.94 13.47
N VAL A 115 -8.44 -1.78 14.12
CA VAL A 115 -7.37 -0.81 13.89
C VAL A 115 -6.01 -1.37 14.28
N ARG A 116 -5.90 -2.11 15.40
CA ARG A 116 -4.63 -2.79 15.78
C ARG A 116 -4.20 -3.85 14.78
N GLN A 117 -5.14 -4.65 14.29
CA GLN A 117 -4.83 -5.66 13.27
C GLN A 117 -4.46 -5.02 11.92
N ALA A 118 -5.14 -3.93 11.53
CA ALA A 118 -4.79 -3.16 10.35
C ALA A 118 -3.38 -2.53 10.49
N CYS A 119 -3.04 -2.02 11.68
CA CYS A 119 -1.69 -1.54 11.98
C CYS A 119 -0.63 -2.63 11.76
N TYR A 120 -0.89 -3.83 12.29
CA TYR A 120 0.03 -4.96 12.16
C TYR A 120 0.19 -5.43 10.71
N ASP A 121 -0.92 -5.56 9.96
CA ASP A 121 -0.88 -5.91 8.54
C ASP A 121 -0.14 -4.83 7.72
N CYS A 122 -0.37 -3.55 8.01
CA CYS A 122 0.28 -2.43 7.33
C CYS A 122 1.78 -2.37 7.62
N ALA A 123 2.21 -2.72 8.83
CA ALA A 123 3.63 -2.79 9.17
C ALA A 123 4.37 -3.86 8.35
N PHE A 124 3.72 -5.00 8.03
CA PHE A 124 4.29 -5.99 7.10
C PHE A 124 4.44 -5.45 5.68
N GLY A 125 3.49 -4.67 5.19
CA GLY A 125 3.65 -4.00 3.90
C GLY A 125 4.79 -3.00 3.92
N ALA A 126 4.88 -2.18 4.98
CA ALA A 126 5.92 -1.16 5.10
C ALA A 126 7.34 -1.75 5.18
N ILE A 127 7.54 -2.85 5.92
CA ILE A 127 8.85 -3.54 5.92
C ILE A 127 9.18 -4.13 4.55
N GLY A 128 8.20 -4.73 3.86
CA GLY A 128 8.40 -5.28 2.53
C GLY A 128 8.80 -4.21 1.52
N MET A 129 8.10 -3.06 1.55
CA MET A 129 8.41 -1.90 0.69
C MET A 129 9.80 -1.32 1.00
N LEU A 130 10.18 -1.20 2.28
CA LEU A 130 11.52 -0.73 2.66
C LEU A 130 12.64 -1.65 2.13
N HIS A 131 12.49 -2.97 2.31
CA HIS A 131 13.47 -3.95 1.85
C HIS A 131 13.56 -3.98 0.32
N LEU A 132 12.43 -3.83 -0.38
CA LEU A 132 12.41 -3.78 -1.84
C LEU A 132 13.04 -2.47 -2.37
N GLN A 133 12.70 -1.33 -1.77
CA GLN A 133 13.27 -0.02 -2.11
C GLN A 133 14.80 -0.05 -2.00
N SER A 134 15.32 -0.65 -0.93
CA SER A 134 16.74 -0.75 -0.63
C SER A 134 17.43 -2.03 -1.10
N TYR A 135 16.82 -2.79 -2.02
CA TYR A 135 17.46 -3.97 -2.55
C TYR A 135 18.79 -3.61 -3.27
N MET A 136 19.89 -4.27 -2.87
CA MET A 136 21.28 -4.02 -3.32
C MET A 136 21.83 -2.61 -3.01
N GLN A 137 21.29 -1.93 -2.01
CA GLN A 137 21.80 -0.65 -1.53
C GLN A 137 21.53 -0.50 -0.01
N ASP A 138 22.04 0.56 0.59
CA ASP A 138 21.76 0.84 1.99
C ASP A 138 20.28 1.19 2.23
N LYS A 139 19.79 0.91 3.44
CA LYS A 139 18.44 1.28 3.87
C LYS A 139 18.29 2.79 3.94
N VAL A 140 17.33 3.35 3.19
CA VAL A 140 17.00 4.77 3.21
C VAL A 140 15.63 4.95 3.86
N TYR A 141 15.56 5.81 4.88
CA TYR A 141 14.32 6.19 5.54
C TYR A 141 13.91 7.58 5.04
N ASP A 142 13.08 7.63 4.00
CA ASP A 142 12.63 8.88 3.36
C ASP A 142 11.37 9.48 4.02
N ASN A 143 10.85 8.83 5.07
CA ASN A 143 9.61 9.17 5.78
C ASN A 143 8.34 9.17 4.91
N ASN A 144 8.41 8.65 3.68
CA ASN A 144 7.25 8.54 2.82
C ASN A 144 6.46 7.27 3.15
N ALA A 145 5.14 7.36 3.02
CA ALA A 145 4.32 6.17 3.05
C ALA A 145 4.32 5.51 1.67
N TYR A 146 4.36 4.19 1.67
CA TYR A 146 4.18 3.38 0.46
C TYR A 146 3.19 2.23 0.66
N THR A 147 2.60 2.16 1.85
CA THR A 147 1.64 1.15 2.25
C THR A 147 0.37 1.82 2.76
N ILE A 148 -0.78 1.33 2.30
CA ILE A 148 -2.09 1.78 2.77
C ILE A 148 -2.81 0.59 3.41
N THR A 149 -3.50 0.83 4.51
CA THR A 149 -4.48 -0.11 5.05
C THR A 149 -5.82 0.59 5.20
N SER A 150 -6.89 -0.16 4.99
CA SER A 150 -8.26 0.28 5.18
C SER A 150 -8.96 -0.59 6.22
N THR A 151 -9.90 0.01 6.93
CA THR A 151 -10.84 -0.73 7.77
C THR A 151 -12.27 -0.45 7.36
N TYR A 152 -13.09 -1.49 7.34
CA TYR A 152 -14.54 -1.36 7.14
C TYR A 152 -15.28 -1.95 8.33
N HIS A 153 -16.18 -1.17 8.89
CA HIS A 153 -16.96 -1.53 10.08
C HIS A 153 -18.45 -1.61 9.77
N HIS A 154 -19.18 -2.39 10.57
CA HIS A 154 -20.61 -2.64 10.41
C HIS A 154 -21.48 -1.37 10.24
N GLY A 155 -21.09 -0.25 10.88
CA GLY A 155 -21.75 1.05 10.72
C GLY A 155 -21.53 1.74 9.35
N GLY A 156 -21.02 1.02 8.34
CA GLY A 156 -20.81 1.54 7.00
C GLY A 156 -19.61 2.47 6.87
N THR A 157 -18.76 2.59 7.89
CA THR A 157 -17.61 3.49 7.86
C THR A 157 -16.38 2.82 7.26
N LEU A 158 -15.83 3.43 6.21
CA LEU A 158 -14.50 3.16 5.68
C LEU A 158 -13.50 4.12 6.34
N GLN A 159 -12.42 3.60 6.94
CA GLN A 159 -11.28 4.41 7.37
C GLN A 159 -10.03 3.96 6.61
N MET A 160 -9.17 4.91 6.27
CA MET A 160 -7.90 4.62 5.62
C MET A 160 -6.74 5.21 6.39
N TYR A 161 -5.63 4.48 6.34
CA TYR A 161 -4.38 4.79 7.02
C TYR A 161 -3.23 4.53 6.07
N ALA A 162 -2.20 5.34 6.17
CA ALA A 162 -0.94 5.15 5.49
C ALA A 162 0.13 4.76 6.51
N SER A 163 1.10 3.92 6.11
CA SER A 163 2.24 3.57 6.95
C SER A 163 3.57 3.83 6.26
N HIS A 164 4.50 4.37 7.05
CA HIS A 164 5.88 4.64 6.67
C HIS A 164 6.84 4.08 7.73
N PRO A 165 7.98 3.53 7.31
CA PRO A 165 9.05 3.15 8.22
C PRO A 165 9.84 4.37 8.68
N ILE A 166 10.27 4.38 9.93
CA ILE A 166 11.23 5.34 10.47
C ILE A 166 12.39 4.58 11.13
N GLN A 167 13.55 5.22 11.20
CA GLN A 167 14.66 4.73 12.00
C GLN A 167 14.48 5.20 13.44
N SER A 168 14.53 4.27 14.40
CA SER A 168 14.50 4.62 15.82
C SER A 168 15.77 5.35 16.23
N ASP A 169 15.63 6.40 17.05
CA ASP A 169 16.75 7.15 17.66
C ASP A 169 17.43 6.38 18.81
N GLY A 170 16.89 5.21 19.18
CA GLY A 170 17.39 4.41 20.30
C GLY A 170 18.67 3.62 19.97
N PRO A 171 19.34 3.05 20.99
CA PRO A 171 20.60 2.30 20.84
C PRO A 171 20.51 1.09 19.91
N SER A 172 19.29 0.60 19.65
CA SER A 172 19.04 -0.57 18.79
C SER A 172 18.89 -0.25 17.30
N SER A 173 18.84 1.04 16.93
CA SER A 173 18.61 1.53 15.55
C SER A 173 17.51 0.79 14.77
N ARG A 174 16.53 0.26 15.50
CA ARG A 174 15.47 -0.60 14.97
C ARG A 174 14.53 0.20 14.07
N THR A 175 14.04 -0.42 13.00
CA THR A 175 12.94 0.15 12.21
C THR A 175 11.65 0.17 13.02
N GLU A 176 11.02 1.34 13.13
CA GLU A 176 9.68 1.51 13.65
C GLU A 176 8.71 1.80 12.50
N TYR A 177 7.42 1.53 12.70
CA TYR A 177 6.38 1.72 11.68
C TYR A 177 5.29 2.62 12.24
N ILE A 178 5.12 3.78 11.59
CA ILE A 178 4.10 4.74 11.98
C ILE A 178 2.88 4.51 11.10
N MET A 179 1.69 4.43 11.71
CA MET A 179 0.42 4.37 11.01
C MET A 179 -0.35 5.67 11.24
N THR A 180 -0.60 6.40 10.16
CA THR A 180 -1.29 7.70 10.19
C THR A 180 -2.63 7.58 9.49
N LYS A 181 -3.72 8.05 10.12
CA LYS A 181 -5.03 8.10 9.49
C LYS A 181 -5.03 9.17 8.39
N ILE A 182 -5.44 8.79 7.18
CA ILE A 182 -5.48 9.69 6.01
C ILE A 182 -6.91 10.03 5.59
N GLY A 183 -7.92 9.29 6.03
CA GLY A 183 -9.30 9.59 5.69
C GLY A 183 -10.36 8.72 6.36
N SER A 184 -11.62 9.14 6.23
CA SER A 184 -12.79 8.45 6.76
C SER A 184 -14.03 8.82 5.94
N TRP A 185 -14.79 7.84 5.49
CA TRP A 185 -16.00 8.03 4.67
C TRP A 185 -17.14 7.15 5.15
N SER A 186 -18.38 7.63 4.98
CA SER A 186 -19.59 6.87 5.23
C SER A 186 -20.10 6.24 3.94
N LEU A 187 -20.01 4.91 3.81
CA LEU A 187 -20.47 4.17 2.63
C LEU A 187 -21.97 3.87 2.66
N THR A 188 -22.63 4.09 3.80
CA THR A 188 -24.09 3.95 4.00
C THR A 188 -24.76 5.29 4.30
N GLY A 189 -24.04 6.39 4.07
CA GLY A 189 -24.53 7.75 4.22
C GLY A 189 -25.25 8.24 2.95
N THR A 190 -25.02 9.50 2.59
CA THR A 190 -25.58 10.07 1.36
C THR A 190 -24.92 9.46 0.11
N PRO A 191 -25.56 9.55 -1.08
CA PRO A 191 -24.94 9.12 -2.33
C PRO A 191 -23.57 9.76 -2.58
N GLU A 192 -23.38 11.03 -2.23
CA GLU A 192 -22.12 11.75 -2.39
C GLU A 192 -21.03 11.17 -1.48
N GLN A 193 -21.35 10.89 -0.21
CA GLN A 193 -20.42 10.27 0.74
C GLN A 193 -20.02 8.85 0.29
N HIS A 194 -20.98 8.11 -0.26
CA HIS A 194 -20.74 6.78 -0.82
C HIS A 194 -19.76 6.86 -2.00
N LEU A 195 -20.01 7.75 -2.97
CA LEU A 195 -19.15 7.92 -4.14
C LEU A 195 -17.74 8.36 -3.75
N GLN A 196 -17.61 9.31 -2.82
CA GLN A 196 -16.30 9.77 -2.32
C GLN A 196 -15.52 8.63 -1.66
N GLY A 197 -16.16 7.81 -0.83
CA GLY A 197 -15.50 6.69 -0.17
C GLY A 197 -15.08 5.58 -1.15
N VAL A 198 -15.91 5.29 -2.16
CA VAL A 198 -15.56 4.33 -3.20
C VAL A 198 -14.41 4.84 -4.07
N ALA A 199 -14.44 6.12 -4.47
CA ALA A 199 -13.36 6.75 -5.22
C ALA A 199 -12.05 6.71 -4.43
N ALA A 200 -12.07 7.12 -3.16
CA ALA A 200 -10.91 7.07 -2.28
C ALA A 200 -10.35 5.65 -2.13
N PHE A 201 -11.21 4.63 -2.02
CA PHE A 201 -10.75 3.24 -1.93
C PHE A 201 -10.01 2.81 -3.21
N ARG A 202 -10.60 3.03 -4.38
CA ARG A 202 -10.02 2.65 -5.68
C ARG A 202 -8.71 3.37 -5.93
N ASN A 203 -8.71 4.69 -5.78
CA ASN A 203 -7.54 5.52 -6.00
C ASN A 203 -6.37 5.15 -5.07
N ALA A 204 -6.65 4.68 -3.85
CA ALA A 204 -5.63 4.20 -2.94
C ALA A 204 -5.04 2.85 -3.36
N VAL A 205 -5.87 1.94 -3.88
CA VAL A 205 -5.41 0.67 -4.45
C VAL A 205 -4.48 0.94 -5.64
N ASP A 206 -4.90 1.83 -6.55
CA ASP A 206 -4.12 2.21 -7.73
C ASP A 206 -2.82 2.92 -7.33
N TRP A 207 -2.88 3.86 -6.38
CA TRP A 207 -1.70 4.55 -5.88
C TRP A 207 -0.70 3.58 -5.26
N ALA A 208 -1.17 2.68 -4.40
CA ALA A 208 -0.32 1.67 -3.78
C ALA A 208 0.33 0.79 -4.84
N LYS A 209 -0.43 0.37 -5.85
CA LYS A 209 0.09 -0.40 -7.00
C LYS A 209 1.20 0.36 -7.74
N GLU A 210 1.01 1.64 -8.05
CA GLU A 210 2.02 2.44 -8.74
C GLU A 210 3.33 2.53 -7.95
N GLN A 211 3.26 2.76 -6.63
CA GLN A 211 4.47 2.84 -5.80
C GLN A 211 5.20 1.48 -5.75
N ARG A 212 4.44 0.40 -5.59
CA ARG A 212 4.98 -0.96 -5.58
C ARG A 212 5.64 -1.31 -6.90
N ASP A 213 4.97 -1.05 -8.02
CA ASP A 213 5.47 -1.43 -9.33
C ASP A 213 6.74 -0.64 -9.70
N LYS A 214 6.83 0.65 -9.34
CA LYS A 214 8.07 1.43 -9.45
C LYS A 214 9.22 0.82 -8.66
N MET A 215 8.97 0.37 -7.42
CA MET A 215 10.01 -0.26 -6.61
C MET A 215 10.42 -1.64 -7.15
N ILE A 216 9.48 -2.42 -7.68
CA ILE A 216 9.76 -3.68 -8.37
C ILE A 216 10.66 -3.45 -9.59
N GLU A 217 10.33 -2.45 -10.41
CA GLU A 217 11.12 -2.09 -11.59
C GLU A 217 12.55 -1.70 -11.20
N ASN A 218 12.71 -0.84 -10.19
CA ASN A 218 14.01 -0.42 -9.68
C ASN A 218 14.84 -1.61 -9.14
N ALA A 219 14.23 -2.50 -8.37
CA ALA A 219 14.91 -3.69 -7.85
C ALA A 219 15.35 -4.62 -8.99
N ASN A 220 14.50 -4.82 -10.00
CA ASN A 220 14.83 -5.60 -11.19
C ASN A 220 15.98 -4.99 -12.00
N HIS A 221 16.01 -3.65 -12.12
CA HIS A 221 17.06 -2.89 -12.79
C HIS A 221 18.42 -3.11 -12.12
N ARG A 222 18.49 -3.00 -10.79
CA ARG A 222 19.75 -3.21 -10.04
C ARG A 222 20.34 -4.60 -10.25
N VAL A 223 19.49 -5.63 -10.34
CA VAL A 223 19.96 -6.98 -10.71
C VAL A 223 20.59 -6.98 -12.11
N ASN A 224 19.98 -6.30 -13.09
CA ASN A 224 20.56 -6.21 -14.45
C ASN A 224 21.93 -5.51 -14.43
N GLU A 225 22.07 -4.42 -13.68
CA GLU A 225 23.32 -3.66 -13.58
C GLU A 225 24.44 -4.47 -12.90
N ALA A 226 24.10 -5.20 -11.84
CA ALA A 226 25.04 -6.09 -11.16
C ALA A 226 25.49 -7.24 -12.10
N ASP A 227 24.56 -7.85 -12.83
CA ASP A 227 24.86 -8.90 -13.81
C ASP A 227 25.77 -8.37 -14.94
N ALA A 228 25.51 -7.16 -15.45
CA ALA A 228 26.33 -6.54 -16.48
C ALA A 228 27.75 -6.19 -16.00
N THR A 229 27.88 -5.72 -14.75
CA THR A 229 29.18 -5.41 -14.13
C THR A 229 30.04 -6.66 -13.92
N ASN A 230 29.41 -7.77 -13.51
CA ASN A 230 30.08 -9.06 -13.34
C ASN A 230 30.54 -9.69 -14.67
N GLN A 231 29.88 -9.37 -15.78
CA GLN A 231 30.28 -9.84 -17.11
C GLN A 231 31.36 -8.97 -17.77
N ASN A 232 31.67 -7.79 -17.24
CA ASN A 232 32.67 -6.88 -17.83
C ASN A 232 33.50 -6.11 -16.76
N PRO A 233 34.46 -6.78 -16.07
CA PRO A 233 35.22 -6.18 -14.95
C PRO A 233 36.12 -4.99 -15.33
N SER A 234 36.31 -4.71 -16.62
CA SER A 234 37.35 -3.78 -17.12
C SER A 234 36.96 -2.29 -17.07
N ALA A 235 35.72 -1.92 -16.72
CA ALA A 235 35.26 -0.53 -16.81
C ALA A 235 35.49 0.31 -15.53
N LEU A 236 35.71 -0.33 -14.36
CA LEU A 236 35.84 0.38 -13.08
C LEU A 236 37.23 1.01 -12.86
N ALA A 237 38.23 0.63 -13.65
CA ALA A 237 39.59 1.16 -13.52
C ALA A 237 39.79 2.54 -14.18
N SER A 238 38.85 3.02 -15.00
CA SER A 238 39.01 4.26 -15.77
C SER A 238 38.27 5.48 -15.22
N SER A 239 37.52 5.39 -14.12
CA SER A 239 36.71 6.51 -13.62
C SER A 239 37.18 7.16 -12.31
N LEU A 240 38.31 6.74 -11.74
CA LEU A 240 38.91 7.37 -10.55
C LEU A 240 40.16 8.18 -10.89
N THR A 241 39.97 9.25 -11.66
CA THR A 241 40.89 10.40 -11.63
C THR A 241 40.07 11.66 -11.82
N THR A 242 39.79 12.39 -10.74
CA THR A 242 39.50 13.82 -10.84
C THR A 242 40.23 14.55 -9.73
N GLU A 243 41.12 15.40 -10.20
CA GLU A 243 42.00 16.29 -9.50
C GLU A 243 41.21 17.36 -8.73
N THR A 244 41.67 17.67 -7.53
CA THR A 244 41.31 18.86 -6.75
C THR A 244 41.75 20.15 -7.45
N PRO A 245 40.90 21.19 -7.44
CA PRO A 245 41.40 22.55 -7.41
C PRO A 245 40.90 23.30 -6.16
N SER A 246 41.88 23.77 -5.39
CA SER A 246 41.81 24.88 -4.45
C SER A 246 41.57 26.21 -5.17
N ILE A 247 40.80 27.14 -4.57
CA ILE A 247 41.05 28.61 -4.60
C ILE A 247 40.25 29.30 -3.49
N GLU A 248 40.88 30.34 -2.96
CA GLU A 248 40.59 31.14 -1.77
C GLU A 248 39.40 32.12 -1.87
N ALA A 249 39.11 32.66 -0.69
CA ALA A 249 38.09 33.61 -0.26
C ALA A 249 37.89 34.91 -1.07
N ALA A 250 36.64 35.40 -1.04
CA ALA A 250 36.36 36.82 -0.87
C ALA A 250 35.07 37.01 -0.03
N PHE A 251 35.23 37.78 1.06
CA PHE A 251 34.19 38.27 1.95
C PHE A 251 33.29 39.30 1.27
N SER A 252 31.98 39.30 1.56
CA SER A 252 31.26 40.57 1.79
C SER A 252 29.96 40.36 2.57
N ILE A 253 29.79 41.22 3.57
CA ILE A 253 28.72 41.28 4.57
C ILE A 253 27.58 42.15 4.01
N HIS A 254 26.32 41.73 4.15
CA HIS A 254 25.25 42.63 4.61
C HIS A 254 24.07 41.87 5.21
N SER A 255 23.70 42.33 6.39
CA SER A 255 22.51 42.00 7.18
C SER A 255 21.25 42.56 6.55
N GLU A 256 20.12 41.89 6.75
CA GLU A 256 18.94 42.55 7.33
C GLU A 256 17.94 41.52 7.88
N SER A 257 17.49 41.83 9.09
CA SER A 257 16.46 41.14 9.86
C SER A 257 15.11 41.76 9.53
N GLN A 258 14.04 40.96 9.48
CA GLN A 258 12.74 41.38 9.98
C GLN A 258 11.83 40.17 10.25
N SER A 259 11.57 39.97 11.55
CA SER A 259 10.49 39.15 12.07
C SER A 259 9.15 39.86 11.88
N GLN A 260 8.08 39.12 11.59
CA GLN A 260 6.76 39.41 12.19
C GLN A 260 5.86 38.17 12.17
N THR A 261 5.58 37.68 13.38
CA THR A 261 4.46 36.83 13.75
C THR A 261 3.13 37.52 13.47
N SER A 262 2.15 36.77 12.95
CA SER A 262 0.73 37.06 13.17
C SER A 262 -0.03 35.75 13.25
N VAL A 263 -0.58 35.52 14.44
CA VAL A 263 -1.51 34.43 14.77
C VAL A 263 -2.88 34.82 14.23
N THR A 264 -3.44 34.01 13.31
CA THR A 264 -4.87 34.04 13.01
C THR A 264 -5.39 32.62 12.77
N THR A 265 -6.28 32.20 13.66
CA THR A 265 -7.09 30.98 13.65
C THR A 265 -7.92 30.87 12.37
N GLN A 266 -7.70 29.84 11.54
CA GLN A 266 -8.62 29.45 10.46
C GLN A 266 -8.68 27.93 10.25
N ASN A 267 -9.85 27.38 10.61
CA ASN A 267 -10.62 26.24 10.08
C ASN A 267 -9.94 24.96 9.55
N GLU A 268 -10.51 23.83 9.99
CA GLU A 268 -10.11 22.42 9.88
C GLU A 268 -10.01 21.79 8.46
N THR A 269 -9.67 22.56 7.43
CA THR A 269 -9.39 22.03 6.07
C THR A 269 -7.90 21.84 5.79
N SER A 270 -7.01 22.43 6.62
CA SER A 270 -5.54 22.45 6.40
C SER A 270 -4.79 21.19 6.88
N THR A 271 -5.39 20.38 7.76
CA THR A 271 -4.71 19.23 8.39
C THR A 271 -4.54 18.04 7.46
N SER A 272 -5.45 17.81 6.51
CA SER A 272 -5.32 16.67 5.58
C SER A 272 -4.25 16.92 4.52
N GLU A 273 -4.25 18.06 3.83
CA GLU A 273 -3.24 18.36 2.78
C GLU A 273 -1.82 18.36 3.33
N THR A 274 -1.62 18.92 4.53
CA THR A 274 -0.33 18.88 5.22
C THR A 274 0.07 17.45 5.64
N THR A 275 -0.89 16.57 5.92
CA THR A 275 -0.62 15.17 6.25
C THR A 275 -0.24 14.36 5.01
N TYR A 276 -0.96 14.49 3.90
CA TYR A 276 -0.63 13.79 2.64
C TYR A 276 0.75 14.20 2.12
N HIS A 277 1.04 15.51 2.09
CA HIS A 277 2.34 16.01 1.64
C HIS A 277 3.50 15.49 2.51
N LYS A 278 3.33 15.44 3.84
CA LYS A 278 4.34 14.88 4.76
C LYS A 278 4.62 13.40 4.54
N LEU A 279 3.69 12.66 3.93
CA LEU A 279 3.79 11.23 3.66
C LEU A 279 4.18 10.93 2.21
N GLY A 280 4.52 11.94 1.40
CA GLY A 280 4.83 11.76 -0.03
C GLY A 280 3.62 11.31 -0.87
N MET A 281 2.40 11.63 -0.42
CA MET A 281 1.14 11.19 -1.03
C MET A 281 0.43 12.34 -1.77
N PRO A 282 -0.44 12.05 -2.76
CA PRO A 282 -1.29 13.07 -3.39
C PRO A 282 -2.27 13.69 -2.37
N ASN A 283 -2.64 14.96 -2.57
CA ASN A 283 -3.37 15.78 -1.60
C ASN A 283 -4.70 15.18 -1.10
N ASN A 284 -5.41 14.41 -1.95
CA ASN A 284 -6.67 13.76 -1.58
C ASN A 284 -6.90 12.52 -2.42
N MET A 285 -7.21 11.41 -1.75
CA MET A 285 -7.50 10.16 -2.44
C MET A 285 -8.88 10.14 -3.13
N SER A 286 -9.84 10.94 -2.68
CA SER A 286 -11.21 10.96 -3.23
C SER A 286 -11.30 11.65 -4.61
N THR A 287 -10.31 12.47 -4.95
CA THR A 287 -10.29 13.32 -6.16
C THR A 287 -9.00 13.13 -6.95
N ARG A 288 -8.30 12.01 -6.73
CA ARG A 288 -7.10 11.68 -7.49
C ARG A 288 -7.54 11.26 -8.90
N ASP A 289 -7.07 11.99 -9.89
CA ASP A 289 -7.22 11.68 -11.32
C ASP A 289 -6.22 10.61 -11.76
#